data_AF-A0A4Q0GLL8-F1
#
_entry.id   AF-A0A4Q0GLL8-F1
#
_cell.length_a   1.000
_cell.length_b   1.000
_cell.length_c   1.000
_cell.angle_alpha   90.00
_cell.angle_beta   90.00
_cell.angle_gamma   90.00
#
_symmetry.space_group_name_H-M   'P 1'
#
loop_
_entity.id
_entity.type
_entity.pdbx_description
1 polymer ?
#
loop_
_entity_poly.entity_id
_entity_poly.type
_entity_poly.pdbx_seq_one_letter_code
_entity_poly.pdbx_strand_id
1 'polypeptide(L)'
;MFVSILSDILREHGSDWEKRASRLVRARLALAGVNQQQLAERLSKGGQPVTAQSIRSKIARGTFSAAFLLEVLAALGSKSIDVPD
;
A
#
# COMPACT_ATOMS: atom_id res chain seq x y z
N MET A 1 -6.63 0.84 -21.58
CA MET A 1 -5.68 1.04 -20.45
C MET A 1 -6.40 1.13 -19.09
N PHE A 2 -7.54 1.82 -18.97
CA PHE A 2 -8.32 1.90 -17.72
C PHE A 2 -8.93 0.56 -17.25
N VAL A 3 -9.37 -0.29 -18.18
CA VAL A 3 -9.95 -1.61 -17.87
C VAL A 3 -8.91 -2.58 -17.30
N SER A 4 -7.64 -2.48 -17.73
CA SER A 4 -6.55 -3.36 -17.26
C SER A 4 -6.19 -3.12 -15.79
N ILE A 5 -6.22 -1.84 -15.36
CA ILE A 5 -6.00 -1.46 -13.97
C ILE A 5 -7.16 -1.97 -13.11
N LEU A 6 -8.40 -1.92 -13.61
CA LEU A 6 -9.57 -2.46 -12.92
C LEU A 6 -9.51 -3.99 -12.79
N SER A 7 -9.06 -4.71 -13.84
CA SER A 7 -8.89 -6.17 -13.78
C SER A 7 -7.77 -6.61 -12.84
N ASP A 8 -6.68 -5.84 -12.72
CA ASP A 8 -5.62 -6.09 -11.74
C ASP A 8 -6.05 -5.76 -10.30
N ILE A 9 -6.98 -4.79 -10.13
CA ILE A 9 -7.60 -4.47 -8.84
C ILE A 9 -8.60 -5.57 -8.42
N LEU A 10 -9.30 -6.19 -9.39
CA LEU A 10 -10.33 -7.21 -9.15
C LEU A 10 -9.77 -8.64 -9.04
N ARG A 11 -8.53 -8.88 -9.46
CA ARG A 11 -7.83 -10.17 -9.24
C ARG A 11 -7.09 -10.17 -7.91
N GLU A 12 -7.84 -10.23 -6.82
CA GLU A 12 -7.27 -10.49 -5.50
C GLU A 12 -6.90 -11.98 -5.37
N HIS A 13 -5.70 -12.36 -5.81
CA HIS A 13 -5.09 -13.64 -5.46
C HIS A 13 -4.36 -13.52 -4.13
N GLY A 14 -4.64 -14.43 -3.19
CA GLY A 14 -4.01 -14.45 -1.87
C GLY A 14 -4.93 -14.96 -0.75
N SER A 15 -4.36 -15.23 0.41
CA SER A 15 -5.12 -15.56 1.63
C SER A 15 -6.00 -14.39 2.07
N ASP A 16 -7.02 -14.65 2.89
CA ASP A 16 -7.91 -13.59 3.38
C ASP A 16 -7.15 -12.48 4.11
N TRP A 17 -6.06 -12.83 4.82
CA TRP A 17 -5.20 -11.87 5.50
C TRP A 17 -4.36 -11.01 4.55
N GLU A 18 -3.92 -11.56 3.43
CA GLU A 18 -3.21 -10.79 2.39
C GLU A 18 -4.14 -9.74 1.77
N LYS A 19 -5.39 -10.14 1.47
CA LYS A 19 -6.42 -9.22 0.98
C LYS A 19 -6.72 -8.11 1.99
N ARG A 20 -6.88 -8.49 3.27
CA ARG A 20 -7.05 -7.53 4.38
C ARG A 20 -5.89 -6.55 4.49
N ALA A 21 -4.65 -7.03 4.43
CA ALA A 21 -3.45 -6.20 4.47
C ALA A 21 -3.41 -5.20 3.30
N SER A 22 -3.74 -5.67 2.09
CA SER A 22 -3.86 -4.81 0.90
C SER A 22 -4.90 -3.70 1.10
N ARG A 23 -6.11 -4.07 1.54
CA ARG A 23 -7.20 -3.12 1.81
C ARG A 23 -6.84 -2.11 2.88
N LEU A 24 -6.18 -2.53 3.95
CA LEU A 24 -5.73 -1.65 5.03
C LEU A 24 -4.81 -0.55 4.50
N VAL A 25 -3.79 -0.90 3.73
CA VAL A 25 -2.86 0.10 3.18
C VAL A 25 -3.57 1.04 2.19
N ARG A 26 -4.44 0.50 1.33
CA ARG A 26 -5.25 1.31 0.39
C ARG A 26 -6.16 2.30 1.14
N ALA A 27 -6.82 1.86 2.19
CA ALA A 27 -7.68 2.71 3.01
C ALA A 27 -6.89 3.83 3.67
N ARG A 28 -5.69 3.54 4.21
CA ARG A 28 -4.82 4.55 4.81
C ARG A 28 -4.33 5.59 3.81
N LEU A 29 -3.97 5.17 2.60
CA LEU A 29 -3.64 6.07 1.50
C LEU A 29 -4.82 6.99 1.14
N ALA A 30 -6.02 6.41 1.02
CA ALA A 30 -7.24 7.16 0.73
C ALA A 30 -7.58 8.19 1.82
N LEU A 31 -7.53 7.78 3.10
CA LEU A 31 -7.77 8.66 4.25
C LEU A 31 -6.77 9.81 4.34
N ALA A 32 -5.52 9.56 3.97
CA ALA A 32 -4.48 10.59 3.94
C ALA A 32 -4.54 11.47 2.67
N GLY A 33 -5.37 11.13 1.67
CA GLY A 33 -5.39 11.82 0.37
C GLY A 33 -4.09 11.64 -0.43
N VAL A 34 -3.37 10.54 -0.22
CA VAL A 34 -2.04 10.29 -0.79
C VAL A 34 -2.12 9.17 -1.80
N ASN A 35 -1.61 9.41 -3.01
CA ASN A 35 -1.49 8.36 -4.02
C ASN A 35 -0.16 7.59 -3.91
N GLN A 36 -0.04 6.48 -4.63
CA GLN A 36 1.15 5.61 -4.58
C GLN A 36 2.44 6.30 -5.06
N GLN A 37 2.34 7.29 -5.95
CA GLN A 37 3.50 8.06 -6.44
C GLN A 37 4.00 9.01 -5.35
N GLN A 38 3.09 9.73 -4.69
CA GLN A 38 3.42 10.59 -3.56
C GLN A 38 3.95 9.78 -2.37
N LEU A 39 3.42 8.58 -2.13
CA LEU A 39 3.98 7.67 -1.13
C LEU A 39 5.42 7.27 -1.50
N ALA A 40 5.67 6.93 -2.77
CA ALA A 40 7.01 6.59 -3.24
C ALA A 40 8.00 7.72 -3.02
N GLU A 41 7.60 8.97 -3.31
CA GLU A 41 8.39 10.16 -3.04
C GLU A 41 8.68 10.35 -1.55
N ARG A 42 7.67 10.15 -0.68
CA ARG A 42 7.83 10.25 0.78
C ARG A 42 8.79 9.19 1.32
N LEU A 43 8.65 7.94 0.89
CA LEU A 43 9.51 6.84 1.32
C LEU A 43 10.95 6.99 0.80
N SER A 44 11.11 7.52 -0.42
CA SER A 44 12.44 7.73 -1.02
C SER A 44 13.27 8.78 -0.28
N LYS A 45 12.64 9.69 0.47
CA LYS A 45 13.36 10.67 1.31
C LYS A 45 14.14 10.04 2.46
N GLY A 46 13.81 8.80 2.84
CA GLY A 46 14.45 8.05 3.93
C GLY A 46 15.74 7.30 3.55
N GLY A 47 16.13 7.29 2.27
CA GLY A 47 17.48 6.84 1.86
C GLY A 47 17.53 5.86 0.69
N GLN A 48 16.51 5.04 0.43
CA GLN A 48 16.48 4.16 -0.74
C GLN A 48 15.39 4.58 -1.73
N PRO A 49 15.70 4.72 -3.04
CA PRO A 49 14.71 5.02 -4.04
C PRO A 49 13.63 3.93 -4.10
N VAL A 50 12.39 4.32 -3.85
CA VAL A 50 11.22 3.46 -3.98
C VAL A 50 10.40 3.94 -5.18
N THR A 51 9.98 3.02 -6.04
CA THR A 51 9.15 3.35 -7.20
C THR A 51 7.66 3.11 -6.91
N ALA A 52 6.80 3.91 -7.54
CA ALA A 52 5.35 3.72 -7.45
C ALA A 52 4.90 2.32 -7.91
N GLN A 53 5.59 1.75 -8.91
CA GLN A 53 5.32 0.40 -9.41
C GLN A 53 5.63 -0.68 -8.35
N SER A 54 6.77 -0.56 -7.66
CA SER A 54 7.14 -1.45 -6.55
C SER A 54 6.09 -1.43 -5.44
N ILE A 55 5.65 -0.23 -5.04
CA ILE A 55 4.59 -0.04 -4.05
C ILE A 55 3.28 -0.68 -4.52
N ARG A 56 2.87 -0.41 -5.77
CA ARG A 56 1.64 -0.97 -6.34
C ARG A 56 1.66 -2.50 -6.29
N SER A 57 2.76 -3.12 -6.71
CA SER A 57 2.90 -4.59 -6.70
C SER A 57 2.93 -5.17 -5.28
N LYS A 58 3.58 -4.50 -4.31
CA LYS A 58 3.58 -4.90 -2.90
C LYS A 58 2.17 -4.85 -2.32
N ILE A 59 1.45 -3.73 -2.53
CA ILE A 59 0.08 -3.57 -2.05
C ILE A 59 -0.84 -4.58 -2.72
N ALA A 60 -0.74 -4.78 -4.04
CA ALA A 60 -1.60 -5.70 -4.78
C ALA A 60 -1.54 -7.14 -4.24
N ARG A 61 -0.36 -7.62 -3.85
CA ARG A 61 -0.20 -8.97 -3.29
C ARG A 61 -0.53 -9.09 -1.80
N GLY A 62 -0.49 -8.00 -1.03
CA GLY A 62 -0.72 -8.05 0.41
C GLY A 62 0.38 -8.70 1.25
N THR A 63 1.46 -9.19 0.63
CA THR A 63 2.59 -9.89 1.27
C THR A 63 3.82 -8.98 1.44
N PHE A 64 3.62 -7.83 2.07
CA PHE A 64 4.72 -6.91 2.39
C PHE A 64 5.22 -7.12 3.82
N SER A 65 6.47 -6.71 4.08
CA SER A 65 7.05 -6.80 5.43
C SER A 65 6.34 -5.85 6.39
N ALA A 66 6.37 -6.19 7.68
CA ALA A 66 5.90 -5.29 8.73
C ALA A 66 6.68 -3.95 8.73
N ALA A 67 7.98 -3.98 8.40
CA ALA A 67 8.78 -2.77 8.24
C ALA A 67 8.19 -1.82 7.17
N PHE A 68 7.82 -2.35 6.00
CA PHE A 68 7.17 -1.54 4.95
C PHE A 68 5.84 -0.96 5.44
N LEU A 69 5.04 -1.74 6.18
CA LEU A 69 3.79 -1.23 6.76
C LEU A 69 4.06 -0.05 7.71
N LEU A 70 5.03 -0.17 8.60
CA LEU A 70 5.40 0.89 9.55
C LEU A 70 5.92 2.14 8.82
N GLU A 71 6.74 1.98 7.79
CA GLU A 71 7.22 3.08 6.95
C GLU A 71 6.05 3.82 6.29
N VAL A 72 5.07 3.10 5.75
CA VAL A 72 3.86 3.68 5.17
C VAL A 72 3.08 4.46 6.23
N LEU A 73 2.85 3.86 7.40
CA LEU A 73 2.09 4.51 8.48
C LEU A 73 2.80 5.78 8.96
N ALA A 74 4.13 5.72 9.16
CA ALA A 74 4.94 6.87 9.52
C ALA A 74 4.89 7.98 8.44
N ALA A 75 5.03 7.61 7.16
CA ALA A 75 4.97 8.55 6.04
C ALA A 75 3.58 9.21 5.85
N LEU A 76 2.53 8.55 6.35
CA LEU A 76 1.15 9.06 6.36
C LEU A 76 0.76 9.69 7.71
N GLY A 77 1.65 9.76 8.69
CA GLY A 77 1.37 10.31 10.02
C GLY A 77 0.40 9.47 10.86
N SER A 78 0.17 8.21 10.50
CA SER A 78 -0.69 7.28 11.26
C SER A 78 0.08 6.69 12.45
N LYS A 79 -0.46 6.87 13.66
CA LYS A 79 0.12 6.32 14.91
C LYS A 79 -0.46 4.97 15.32
N SER A 80 -1.62 4.61 14.76
CA SER A 80 -2.31 3.36 15.06
C SER A 80 -3.02 2.83 13.82
N ILE A 81 -3.23 1.52 13.82
CA ILE A 81 -4.09 0.82 12.88
C ILE A 81 -5.02 -0.11 13.63
N ASP A 82 -6.24 -0.20 13.14
CA ASP A 82 -7.18 -1.23 13.56
C ASP A 82 -6.93 -2.46 12.68
N VAL A 83 -6.92 -3.63 13.32
CA VAL A 83 -6.83 -4.89 12.59
C VAL A 83 -8.20 -5.14 11.94
N PRO A 84 -8.26 -5.29 10.61
CA PRO A 84 -9.53 -5.53 9.92
C PRO A 84 -10.07 -6.93 10.25
N ASP A 85 -11.38 -7.01 10.51
CA ASP A 85 -12.13 -8.25 10.75
C ASP A 85 -12.06 -9.24 9.59
#